data_AF-A0ABC9U634-F1
#
_entry.id   AF-A0ABC9U634-F1
#
_cell.length_a   1.000
_cell.length_b   1.000
_cell.length_c   1.000
_cell.angle_alpha   90.00
_cell.angle_beta   90.00
_cell.angle_gamma   90.00
#
_symmetry.space_group_name_H-M   'P 1'
#
loop_
_entity.id
_entity.type
_entity.pdbx_description
1 polymer ?
#
loop_
_entity_poly.entity_id
_entity_poly.type
_entity_poly.pdbx_seq_one_letter_code
_entity_poly.pdbx_strand_id
1 'polypeptide(L)'
;MPRAERELAATVASKINGCIYCASVHARKASQLSKDDAAVEALLAVRPGQSLSEGQSARWQAEIDFAAALSVTPPAATPLHLAALEKEGLDTLAQLDLVQSAAFFAWANRLMLTLGEPWLA
;
A
#
# COMPACT_ATOMS: atom_id res chain seq x y z
N MET A 1 6.05 -11.20 -7.45
CA MET A 1 5.90 -9.74 -7.68
C MET A 1 7.24 -8.99 -7.54
N PRO A 2 7.52 -7.95 -8.37
CA PRO A 2 8.60 -6.98 -8.17
C PRO A 2 8.74 -6.47 -6.74
N ARG A 3 9.97 -6.09 -6.34
CA ARG A 3 10.22 -5.56 -4.99
C ARG A 3 9.55 -4.20 -4.78
N ALA A 4 9.51 -3.35 -5.81
CA ALA A 4 8.89 -2.02 -5.71
C ALA A 4 7.40 -2.10 -5.35
N GLU A 5 6.66 -3.01 -5.98
CA GLU A 5 5.22 -3.23 -5.75
C GLU A 5 4.93 -3.77 -4.33
N ARG A 6 5.82 -4.60 -3.77
CA ARG A 6 5.71 -5.03 -2.36
C ARG A 6 5.87 -3.86 -1.39
N GLU A 7 6.82 -2.97 -1.65
CA GLU A 7 7.02 -1.76 -0.85
C GLU A 7 5.86 -0.75 -1.06
N LEU A 8 5.27 -0.70 -2.25
CA LEU A 8 4.06 0.08 -2.53
C LEU A 8 2.89 -0.42 -1.66
N ALA A 9 2.66 -1.74 -1.61
CA ALA A 9 1.62 -2.34 -0.77
C ALA A 9 1.83 -2.03 0.72
N ALA A 10 3.08 -2.10 1.20
CA ALA A 10 3.45 -1.72 2.56
C ALA A 10 3.20 -0.24 2.85
N THR A 11 3.51 0.63 1.89
CA THR A 11 3.25 2.08 1.95
C THR A 11 1.76 2.37 2.07
N VAL A 12 0.95 1.74 1.21
CA VAL A 12 -0.51 1.88 1.18
C VAL A 12 -1.13 1.42 2.50
N ALA A 13 -0.78 0.21 2.97
CA ALA A 13 -1.27 -0.32 4.23
C ALA A 13 -0.96 0.63 5.40
N SER A 14 0.27 1.12 5.45
CA SER A 14 0.74 2.04 6.49
C SER A 14 0.05 3.40 6.45
N LYS A 15 -0.20 3.95 5.26
CA LYS A 15 -0.96 5.19 5.10
C LYS A 15 -2.42 5.03 5.53
N ILE A 16 -3.06 3.91 5.18
CA ILE A 16 -4.43 3.60 5.61
C ILE A 16 -4.51 3.40 7.13
N ASN A 17 -3.51 2.79 7.73
CA ASN A 17 -3.46 2.55 9.18
C ASN A 17 -2.93 3.74 9.99
N GLY A 18 -2.51 4.82 9.34
CA GLY A 18 -2.01 6.02 10.02
C GLY A 18 -0.59 5.89 10.59
N CYS A 19 0.18 4.88 10.17
CA CYS A 19 1.56 4.71 10.63
C CYS A 19 2.54 5.52 9.77
N ILE A 20 2.78 6.78 10.16
CA ILE A 20 3.62 7.75 9.43
C ILE A 20 5.04 7.21 9.22
N TYR A 21 5.63 6.60 10.25
CA TYR A 21 6.97 6.03 10.17
C TYR A 21 7.06 4.94 9.08
N CYS A 22 6.19 3.93 9.15
CA CYS A 22 6.16 2.85 8.16
C CYS A 22 5.84 3.38 6.76
N ALA A 23 4.86 4.29 6.63
CA ALA A 23 4.52 4.88 5.34
C ALA A 23 5.74 5.58 4.71
N SER A 24 6.51 6.35 5.49
CA SER A 24 7.70 7.04 5.01
C SER A 24 8.82 6.10 4.56
N VAL A 25 9.19 5.10 5.38
CA VAL A 25 10.30 4.20 5.06
C VAL A 25 10.00 3.31 3.86
N HIS A 26 8.76 2.81 3.75
CA HIS A 26 8.33 1.99 2.63
C HIS A 26 8.14 2.81 1.36
N ALA A 27 7.62 4.05 1.45
CA ALA A 27 7.50 4.92 0.29
C ALA A 27 8.86 5.24 -0.30
N ARG A 28 9.84 5.60 0.54
CA ARG A 28 11.22 5.83 0.10
C ARG A 28 11.78 4.60 -0.61
N LYS A 29 11.48 3.40 -0.15
CA LYS A 29 11.96 2.16 -0.79
C LYS A 29 11.23 1.87 -2.10
N ALA A 30 9.91 2.07 -2.15
CA ALA A 30 9.10 1.94 -3.35
C ALA A 30 9.60 2.87 -4.46
N SER A 31 9.86 4.15 -4.15
CA SER A 31 10.39 5.14 -5.10
C SER A 31 11.79 4.74 -5.60
N GLN A 32 12.71 4.37 -4.70
CA GLN A 32 14.06 3.92 -5.06
C GLN A 32 14.08 2.71 -6.00
N LEU A 33 13.16 1.77 -5.83
CA LEU A 33 13.11 0.53 -6.60
C LEU A 33 12.34 0.67 -7.91
N SER A 34 11.26 1.46 -7.92
CA SER A 34 10.47 1.74 -9.12
C SER A 34 11.15 2.77 -10.05
N LYS A 35 11.99 3.64 -9.49
CA LYS A 35 12.50 4.85 -10.16
C LYS A 35 11.40 5.85 -10.53
N ASP A 36 10.28 5.81 -9.81
CA ASP A 36 9.13 6.69 -10.03
C ASP A 36 8.81 7.46 -8.73
N ASP A 37 9.63 8.48 -8.46
CA ASP A 37 9.47 9.33 -7.28
C ASP A 37 8.16 10.12 -7.35
N ALA A 38 7.77 10.57 -8.53
CA ALA A 38 6.56 11.38 -8.73
C ALA A 38 5.28 10.61 -8.40
N ALA A 39 5.17 9.34 -8.84
CA ALA A 39 4.03 8.51 -8.54
C ALA A 39 3.87 8.23 -7.04
N VAL A 40 4.99 7.95 -6.35
CA VAL A 40 4.97 7.70 -4.90
C VAL A 40 4.65 8.96 -4.11
N GLU A 41 5.22 10.11 -4.47
CA GLU A 41 4.88 11.40 -3.85
C GLU A 41 3.40 11.76 -4.07
N ALA A 42 2.86 11.54 -5.27
CA ALA A 42 1.44 11.74 -5.55
C ALA A 42 0.56 10.89 -4.62
N LEU A 43 0.89 9.61 -4.42
CA LEU A 43 0.20 8.72 -3.49
C LEU A 43 0.27 9.22 -2.04
N LEU A 44 1.44 9.70 -1.59
CA LEU A 44 1.58 10.23 -0.24
C LEU A 44 0.80 11.54 -0.06
N ALA A 45 0.73 12.37 -1.09
CA ALA A 45 0.03 13.65 -1.08
C ALA A 45 -1.52 13.52 -1.09
N VAL A 46 -2.06 12.34 -1.41
CA VAL A 46 -3.52 12.10 -1.37
C VAL A 46 -4.07 12.42 0.02
N ARG A 47 -5.05 13.33 0.05
CA ARG A 47 -5.77 13.74 1.26
C ARG A 47 -6.81 12.70 1.67
N PRO A 48 -7.12 12.57 2.97
CA PRO A 48 -8.19 11.68 3.42
C PRO A 48 -9.51 11.92 2.67
N GLY A 49 -10.19 10.83 2.30
CA GLY A 49 -11.46 10.86 1.55
C GLY A 49 -11.33 11.01 0.03
N GLN A 50 -10.11 11.13 -0.50
CA GLN A 50 -9.84 11.07 -1.95
C GLN A 50 -9.38 9.66 -2.36
N SER A 51 -9.38 9.37 -3.66
CA SER A 51 -8.88 8.10 -4.17
C SER A 51 -7.36 8.01 -4.01
N LEU A 52 -6.87 6.96 -3.36
CA LEU A 52 -5.44 6.78 -3.13
C LEU A 52 -4.65 6.44 -4.41
N SER A 53 -5.34 5.86 -5.38
CA SER A 53 -4.81 5.42 -6.66
C SER A 53 -4.91 6.50 -7.76
N GLU A 54 -5.36 7.71 -7.43
CA GLU A 54 -5.51 8.80 -8.41
C GLU A 54 -4.18 9.12 -9.11
N GLY A 55 -4.22 9.21 -10.45
CA GLY A 55 -3.06 9.53 -11.28
C GLY A 55 -2.03 8.40 -11.45
N GLN A 56 -2.29 7.21 -10.91
CA GLN A 56 -1.37 6.06 -10.99
C GLN A 56 -1.55 5.26 -12.29
N SER A 57 -0.57 4.42 -12.64
CA SER A 57 -0.72 3.44 -13.73
C SER A 57 -1.82 2.42 -13.42
N ALA A 58 -2.47 1.84 -14.43
CA ALA A 58 -3.57 0.88 -14.23
C ALA A 58 -3.20 -0.29 -13.29
N ARG A 59 -2.00 -0.84 -13.45
CA ARG A 59 -1.43 -1.86 -12.57
C ARG A 59 -1.30 -1.38 -11.12
N TRP A 60 -0.72 -0.21 -10.90
CA TRP A 60 -0.58 0.34 -9.55
C TRP A 60 -1.93 0.73 -8.95
N GLN A 61 -2.90 1.19 -9.75
CA GLN A 61 -4.25 1.45 -9.26
C GLN A 61 -4.85 0.17 -8.67
N ALA A 62 -4.79 -0.95 -9.40
CA ALA A 62 -5.30 -2.23 -8.93
C ALA A 62 -4.60 -2.71 -7.64
N GLU A 63 -3.27 -2.58 -7.57
CA GLU A 63 -2.49 -2.94 -6.38
C GLU A 63 -2.80 -2.06 -5.16
N ILE A 64 -2.89 -0.74 -5.38
CA ILE A 64 -3.21 0.26 -4.34
C ILE A 64 -4.62 0.03 -3.82
N ASP A 65 -5.60 -0.13 -4.70
CA ASP A 65 -7.00 -0.31 -4.31
C ASP A 65 -7.19 -1.61 -3.51
N PHE A 66 -6.57 -2.71 -3.96
CA PHE A 66 -6.59 -3.97 -3.22
C PHE A 66 -5.92 -3.82 -1.83
N ALA A 67 -4.71 -3.27 -1.78
CA ALA A 67 -3.97 -3.11 -0.53
C ALA A 67 -4.71 -2.19 0.45
N ALA A 68 -5.33 -1.11 -0.05
CA ALA A 68 -6.12 -0.19 0.76
C ALA A 68 -7.36 -0.87 1.32
N ALA A 69 -8.11 -1.58 0.47
CA ALA A 69 -9.31 -2.32 0.88
C ALA A 69 -8.99 -3.45 1.89
N LEU A 70 -7.84 -4.11 1.77
CA LEU A 70 -7.41 -5.12 2.74
C LEU A 70 -7.01 -4.50 4.10
N SER A 71 -6.53 -3.25 4.10
CA SER A 71 -5.91 -2.63 5.28
C SER A 71 -6.88 -1.88 6.19
N VAL A 72 -8.10 -1.57 5.74
CA VAL A 72 -9.15 -0.99 6.61
C VAL A 72 -9.65 -1.99 7.66
N THR A 73 -10.34 -1.49 8.69
CA THR A 73 -10.93 -2.33 9.75
C THR A 73 -12.44 -2.08 9.87
N PRO A 74 -13.31 -3.07 9.58
CA PRO A 74 -12.98 -4.42 9.07
C PRO A 74 -12.43 -4.38 7.62
N PRO A 75 -11.66 -5.40 7.17
CA PRO A 75 -11.19 -5.48 5.79
C PRO A 75 -12.35 -5.47 4.79
N ALA A 76 -12.18 -4.74 3.69
CA ALA A 76 -13.19 -4.53 2.65
C ALA A 76 -12.76 -5.10 1.29
N ALA A 77 -11.66 -5.86 1.22
CA ALA A 77 -11.23 -6.52 -0.02
C ALA A 77 -12.29 -7.54 -0.50
N THR A 78 -12.51 -7.58 -1.80
CA THR A 78 -13.56 -8.39 -2.46
C THR A 78 -13.01 -9.09 -3.69
N PRO A 79 -13.72 -10.08 -4.26
CA PRO A 79 -13.32 -10.71 -5.53
C PRO A 79 -13.16 -9.73 -6.70
N LEU A 80 -13.84 -8.58 -6.68
CA LEU A 80 -13.67 -7.55 -7.72
C LEU A 80 -12.26 -6.95 -7.73
N HIS A 81 -11.63 -6.82 -6.56
CA HIS A 81 -10.25 -6.36 -6.49
C HIS A 81 -9.30 -7.40 -7.07
N LEU A 82 -9.52 -8.69 -6.80
CA LEU A 82 -8.71 -9.78 -7.38
C LEU A 82 -8.85 -9.83 -8.91
N ALA A 83 -10.07 -9.70 -9.43
CA ALA A 83 -10.31 -9.62 -10.88
C ALA A 83 -9.60 -8.42 -11.53
N ALA A 84 -9.51 -7.28 -10.84
CA ALA A 84 -8.75 -6.13 -11.33
C ALA A 84 -7.24 -6.41 -11.39
N LEU A 85 -6.68 -7.12 -10.40
CA LEU A 85 -5.27 -7.54 -10.43
C LEU A 85 -4.97 -8.52 -11.56
N GLU A 86 -5.87 -9.48 -11.80
CA GLU A 86 -5.74 -10.45 -12.91
C GLU A 86 -5.73 -9.75 -14.27
N LYS A 87 -6.59 -8.74 -14.46
CA LYS A 87 -6.64 -7.93 -15.67
C LYS A 87 -5.31 -7.22 -15.96
N GLU A 88 -4.58 -6.82 -14.92
CA GLU A 88 -3.26 -6.18 -15.01
C GLU A 88 -2.09 -7.20 -15.02
N GLY A 89 -2.41 -8.49 -15.18
CA GLY A 89 -1.43 -9.56 -15.37
C GLY A 89 -0.77 -10.06 -14.08
N LEU A 90 -1.37 -9.83 -12.91
CA LEU A 90 -0.92 -10.45 -11.67
C LEU A 90 -1.45 -11.88 -11.57
N ASP A 91 -0.55 -12.85 -11.74
CA ASP A 91 -0.84 -14.26 -11.51
C ASP A 91 -1.08 -14.57 -10.01
N THR A 92 -1.46 -15.81 -9.72
CA THR A 92 -1.77 -16.25 -8.35
C THR A 92 -0.64 -16.00 -7.36
N LEU A 93 0.62 -16.18 -7.77
CA LEU A 93 1.77 -15.96 -6.88
C LEU A 93 2.01 -14.47 -6.65
N ALA A 94 1.85 -13.63 -7.67
CA ALA A 94 1.90 -12.18 -7.52
C ALA A 94 0.77 -11.64 -6.63
N GLN A 95 -0.45 -12.17 -6.76
CA GLN A 95 -1.55 -11.83 -5.87
C GLN A 95 -1.27 -12.27 -4.43
N LEU A 96 -0.72 -13.47 -4.24
CA LEU A 96 -0.32 -13.95 -2.91
C LEU A 96 0.75 -13.03 -2.27
N ASP A 97 1.76 -12.64 -3.04
CA ASP A 97 2.78 -11.68 -2.60
C ASP A 97 2.15 -10.34 -2.17
N LEU A 98 1.13 -9.87 -2.91
CA LEU A 98 0.41 -8.62 -2.61
C LEU A 98 -0.33 -8.72 -1.28
N VAL A 99 -1.13 -9.78 -1.13
CA VAL A 99 -1.90 -10.08 0.07
C VAL A 99 -0.98 -10.15 1.29
N GLN A 100 0.12 -10.91 1.17
CA GLN A 100 1.08 -11.08 2.27
C GLN A 100 1.75 -9.76 2.64
N SER A 101 2.14 -8.96 1.65
CA SER A 101 2.79 -7.66 1.90
C SER A 101 1.84 -6.70 2.64
N ALA A 102 0.62 -6.53 2.13
CA ALA A 102 -0.37 -5.66 2.77
C ALA A 102 -0.81 -6.16 4.15
N ALA A 103 -1.07 -7.47 4.30
CA ALA A 103 -1.48 -8.05 5.58
C ALA A 103 -0.37 -7.99 6.64
N PHE A 104 0.88 -8.27 6.26
CA PHE A 104 2.02 -8.18 7.16
C PHE A 104 2.19 -6.76 7.70
N PHE A 105 2.09 -5.74 6.83
CA PHE A 105 2.20 -4.36 7.29
C PHE A 105 0.98 -3.87 8.05
N ALA A 106 -0.23 -4.30 7.71
CA ALA A 106 -1.40 -4.01 8.54
C ALA A 106 -1.22 -4.56 9.97
N TRP A 107 -0.63 -5.75 10.13
CA TRP A 107 -0.28 -6.29 11.45
C TRP A 107 0.87 -5.51 12.10
N ALA A 108 1.97 -5.26 11.37
CA ALA A 108 3.14 -4.57 11.89
C ALA A 108 2.82 -3.13 12.31
N ASN A 109 1.95 -2.42 11.59
CA ASN A 109 1.51 -1.08 11.94
C ASN A 109 0.79 -1.05 13.29
N ARG A 110 -0.02 -2.08 13.61
CA ARG A 110 -0.65 -2.19 14.93
C ARG A 110 0.39 -2.32 16.03
N LEU A 111 1.45 -3.11 15.82
CA LEU A 111 2.57 -3.18 16.75
C LEU A 111 3.27 -1.82 16.89
N MET A 112 3.64 -1.19 15.78
CA MET A 112 4.38 0.08 15.77
C MET A 112 3.61 1.23 16.43
N LEU A 113 2.29 1.32 16.19
CA LEU A 113 1.45 2.39 16.75
C LEU A 113 1.18 2.21 18.25
N THR A 114 1.30 0.99 18.79
CA THR A 114 1.13 0.74 20.24
C THR A 114 2.37 1.08 21.06
N LEU A 115 3.54 1.19 20.43
CA LEU A 115 4.81 1.46 21.12
C LEU A 115 5.06 2.96 21.40
N GLY A 116 4.08 3.81 21.11
CA GLY A 116 4.13 5.27 21.29
C GLY A 116 4.80 5.98 20.11
N GLU A 117 4.34 7.20 19.81
CA GLU A 117 5.04 8.05 18.84
C GLU A 117 6.31 8.64 19.46
N PRO A 118 7.38 8.89 18.68
CA PRO A 118 8.33 9.93 19.07
C PRO A 118 7.54 11.23 19.20
N TRP A 119 7.33 11.68 20.43
CA TRP A 119 6.69 12.94 20.72
C TRP A 119 7.49 14.07 20.05
N LEU A 120 6.90 14.68 19.03
CA LEU A 120 7.38 15.95 18.51
C LEU A 120 6.77 17.06 19.38
N ALA A 121 7.60 17.55 20.30
CA ALA A 121 7.41 18.81 21.02
C ALA A 121 7.19 19.98 20.06
#